data_AF-A0A2T3NWX1-F1
#
_entry.id   AF-A0A2T3NWX1-F1
#
_cell.length_a   1.000
_cell.length_b   1.000
_cell.length_c   1.000
_cell.angle_alpha   90.00
_cell.angle_beta   90.00
_cell.angle_gamma   90.00
#
_symmetry.space_group_name_H-M   'P 1'
#
loop_
_entity.id
_entity.type
_entity.pdbx_description
1 polymer ?
#
loop_
_entity_poly.entity_id
_entity_poly.type
_entity_poly.pdbx_seq_one_letter_code
_entity_poly.pdbx_strand_id
1 'polypeptide(L)'
;MTGNTIQKRLTALALALMLVGCTTDAESPPVAEQSRDLFDDDSDGVINARDKCPGTPLSAIVDNDGCPTYVERSESNDLHILFANDSTVIPDTFLAQIEKMARFLAQYPEARIELKGYASPVGAVDYNIGLSQRRADVVRQQLISYGVSNARIKTLGFGDTEPVAASTPEQTNTLSRRVTARVRGERGNVLEEWTIFSLRTD
;
A
#
# COMPACT_ATOMS: atom_id res chain seq x y z
N MET A 1 88.28 56.09 -57.04
CA MET A 1 88.89 56.16 -55.69
C MET A 1 87.74 56.42 -54.72
N THR A 2 87.25 55.36 -54.05
CA THR A 2 87.39 55.12 -52.59
C THR A 2 86.48 56.04 -51.75
N GLY A 3 85.57 55.59 -50.88
CA GLY A 3 85.26 54.27 -50.38
C GLY A 3 84.21 54.37 -49.26
N ASN A 4 83.35 53.37 -49.20
CA ASN A 4 82.78 52.71 -48.03
C ASN A 4 82.48 53.56 -46.76
N THR A 5 81.20 53.84 -46.51
CA THR A 5 80.69 54.23 -45.17
C THR A 5 79.43 53.44 -44.81
N ILE A 6 79.42 52.14 -45.08
CA ILE A 6 78.26 51.25 -44.85
C ILE A 6 78.35 50.51 -43.49
N GLN A 7 79.43 50.62 -42.72
CA GLN A 7 79.72 49.61 -41.69
C GLN A 7 79.52 50.01 -40.21
N LYS A 8 78.86 51.12 -39.87
CA LYS A 8 78.65 51.48 -38.46
C LYS A 8 77.26 52.06 -38.19
N ARG A 9 76.30 51.15 -37.98
CA ARG A 9 75.25 51.15 -36.94
C ARG A 9 74.14 50.18 -37.35
N LEU A 10 74.56 48.94 -37.61
CA LEU A 10 73.71 47.77 -37.81
C LEU A 10 73.25 47.13 -36.49
N THR A 11 73.36 47.85 -35.36
CA THR A 11 73.20 47.30 -34.00
C THR A 11 72.10 48.01 -33.20
N ALA A 12 70.99 48.35 -33.85
CA ALA A 12 69.79 48.82 -33.15
C ALA A 12 68.49 48.33 -33.83
N LEU A 13 68.56 47.29 -34.65
CA LEU A 13 67.40 46.67 -35.30
C LEU A 13 67.48 45.14 -35.17
N ALA A 14 67.84 44.64 -33.99
CA ALA A 14 67.92 43.22 -33.71
C ALA A 14 67.22 42.81 -32.40
N LEU A 15 66.49 43.72 -31.75
CA LEU A 15 65.85 43.46 -30.45
C LEU A 15 64.32 43.66 -30.43
N ALA A 16 63.68 43.69 -31.59
CA ALA A 16 62.21 43.78 -31.69
C ALA A 16 61.56 42.57 -32.40
N LEU A 17 62.33 41.53 -32.71
CA LEU A 17 61.86 40.42 -33.54
C LEU A 17 62.06 39.05 -32.88
N MET A 18 61.81 38.91 -31.58
CA MET A 18 61.79 37.60 -30.88
C MET A 18 60.80 37.62 -29.70
N LEU A 19 59.56 38.06 -29.92
CA LEU A 19 58.44 37.78 -29.02
C LEU A 19 57.30 37.14 -29.82
N VAL A 20 57.62 36.13 -30.62
CA VAL A 20 56.62 35.17 -31.07
C VAL A 20 56.68 34.01 -30.08
N GLY A 21 55.99 34.16 -28.95
CA GLY A 21 55.72 33.04 -28.08
C GLY A 21 54.71 32.13 -28.79
N CYS A 22 55.10 30.91 -29.11
CA CYS A 22 54.12 29.89 -29.50
C CYS A 22 53.24 29.64 -28.28
N THR A 23 51.99 30.12 -28.32
CA THR A 23 50.95 29.56 -27.45
C THR A 23 50.72 28.15 -27.97
N THR A 24 51.12 27.15 -27.17
CA THR A 24 50.69 25.78 -27.42
C THR A 24 49.20 25.76 -27.14
N ASP A 25 48.39 25.67 -28.19
CA ASP A 25 46.99 25.29 -28.05
C ASP A 25 47.00 23.93 -27.34
N ALA A 26 46.61 23.92 -26.07
CA ALA A 26 46.45 22.68 -25.35
C ALA A 26 45.31 21.92 -26.04
N GLU A 27 45.57 20.67 -26.41
CA GLU A 27 44.53 19.82 -27.00
C GLU A 27 43.33 19.81 -26.05
N SER A 28 42.16 20.17 -26.58
CA SER A 28 40.96 20.21 -25.76
C SER A 28 40.73 18.82 -25.19
N PRO A 29 40.42 18.69 -23.89
CA PRO A 29 40.14 17.39 -23.31
C PRO A 29 39.01 16.72 -24.10
N PRO A 30 39.03 15.38 -24.24
CA PRO A 30 37.97 14.67 -24.95
C PRO A 30 36.63 15.03 -24.33
N VAL A 31 35.67 15.38 -25.19
CA VAL A 31 34.30 15.63 -24.75
C VAL A 31 33.77 14.31 -24.19
N ALA A 32 33.43 14.31 -22.91
CA ALA A 32 32.83 13.14 -22.28
C ALA A 32 31.46 12.89 -22.90
N GLU A 33 31.27 11.73 -23.54
CA GLU A 33 29.94 11.30 -23.96
C GLU A 33 29.17 10.76 -22.76
N GLN A 34 28.10 11.46 -22.39
CA GLN A 34 27.17 11.03 -21.35
C GLN A 34 26.34 9.85 -21.87
N SER A 35 26.72 8.62 -21.52
CA SER A 35 26.04 7.40 -21.97
C SER A 35 24.91 6.93 -21.04
N ARG A 36 24.85 7.46 -19.81
CA ARG A 36 23.84 7.07 -18.83
C ARG A 36 22.63 8.00 -18.90
N ASP A 37 21.47 7.39 -18.71
CA ASP A 37 20.20 8.09 -18.61
C ASP A 37 20.14 8.90 -17.30
N LEU A 38 20.22 10.22 -17.43
CA LEU A 38 20.17 11.16 -16.30
C LEU A 38 18.77 11.76 -16.10
N PHE A 39 17.76 11.29 -16.82
CA PHE A 39 16.38 11.68 -16.56
C PHE A 39 15.88 11.05 -15.25
N ASP A 40 14.81 11.62 -14.73
CA ASP A 40 14.10 11.17 -13.52
C ASP A 40 12.63 11.11 -13.91
N ASP A 41 12.22 9.93 -14.42
CA ASP A 41 10.92 9.77 -15.08
C ASP A 41 9.74 9.78 -14.10
N ASP A 42 9.95 9.37 -12.85
CA ASP A 42 8.93 9.38 -11.80
C ASP A 42 9.08 10.53 -10.80
N SER A 43 10.12 11.36 -10.96
CA SER A 43 10.36 12.59 -10.21
C SER A 43 10.48 12.37 -8.71
N ASP A 44 11.04 11.23 -8.32
CA ASP A 44 11.25 10.85 -6.92
C ASP A 44 12.60 11.37 -6.34
N GLY A 45 13.43 11.99 -7.20
CA GLY A 45 14.72 12.55 -6.85
C GLY A 45 15.91 11.62 -7.13
N VAL A 46 15.68 10.44 -7.72
CA VAL A 46 16.71 9.48 -8.13
C VAL A 46 16.66 9.31 -9.65
N ILE A 47 17.74 9.70 -10.34
CA ILE A 47 17.84 9.53 -11.78
C ILE A 47 17.70 8.06 -12.21
N ASN A 48 17.11 7.82 -13.38
CA ASN A 48 16.90 6.52 -14.01
C ASN A 48 18.15 5.61 -13.99
N ALA A 49 19.35 6.18 -14.17
CA ALA A 49 20.60 5.40 -14.10
C ALA A 49 20.97 4.87 -12.71
N ARG A 50 20.32 5.33 -11.64
CA ARG A 50 20.52 4.91 -10.24
C ARG A 50 19.24 4.33 -9.61
N ASP A 51 18.09 4.61 -10.19
CA ASP A 51 16.80 4.16 -9.68
C ASP A 51 16.58 2.65 -9.91
N LYS A 52 16.29 1.94 -8.82
CA LYS A 52 15.96 0.50 -8.82
C LYS A 52 14.45 0.26 -8.83
N CYS A 53 13.65 1.27 -8.54
CA CYS A 53 12.22 1.19 -8.31
C CYS A 53 11.47 2.21 -9.19
N PRO A 54 11.43 2.02 -10.52
CA PRO A 54 10.77 2.96 -11.41
C PRO A 54 9.27 3.03 -11.16
N GLY A 55 8.74 4.25 -11.04
CA GLY A 55 7.34 4.54 -10.78
C GLY A 55 7.01 4.64 -9.29
N THR A 56 7.96 5.10 -8.48
CA THR A 56 7.75 5.35 -7.06
C THR A 56 6.67 6.41 -6.85
N PRO A 57 5.72 6.24 -5.91
CA PRO A 57 4.71 7.27 -5.64
C PRO A 57 5.37 8.59 -5.23
N LEU A 58 4.93 9.71 -5.81
CA LEU A 58 5.49 11.06 -5.60
C LEU A 58 5.53 11.54 -4.12
N SER A 59 4.76 10.92 -3.24
CA SER A 59 4.73 11.22 -1.80
C SER A 59 5.58 10.27 -0.97
N ALA A 60 6.23 9.27 -1.56
CA ALA A 60 6.96 8.24 -0.85
C ALA A 60 8.25 8.77 -0.20
N ILE A 61 8.57 8.26 1.00
CA ILE A 61 9.94 8.34 1.51
C ILE A 61 10.78 7.32 0.73
N VAL A 62 11.66 7.85 -0.11
CA VAL A 62 12.59 7.08 -0.94
C VAL A 62 13.97 6.98 -0.30
N ASP A 63 14.62 5.82 -0.46
CA ASP A 63 16.01 5.64 -0.09
C ASP A 63 16.97 6.10 -1.21
N ASN A 64 18.27 5.83 -1.05
CA ASN A 64 19.26 6.22 -2.06
C ASN A 64 19.12 5.46 -3.40
N ASP A 65 18.38 4.35 -3.39
CA ASP A 65 18.14 3.50 -4.56
C ASP A 65 16.81 3.82 -5.27
N GLY A 66 16.07 4.85 -4.83
CA GLY A 66 14.76 5.23 -5.40
C GLY A 66 13.60 4.37 -4.88
N CYS A 67 13.82 3.54 -3.85
CA CYS A 67 12.81 2.59 -3.40
C CYS A 67 12.01 3.11 -2.19
N PRO A 68 10.67 2.92 -2.17
CA PRO A 68 9.82 3.40 -1.09
C PRO A 68 9.95 2.52 0.18
N THR A 69 9.83 3.16 1.35
CA THR A 69 9.66 2.44 2.63
C THR A 69 8.22 2.00 2.80
N TYR A 70 7.98 0.74 3.19
CA TYR A 70 6.63 0.25 3.51
C TYR A 70 6.42 0.17 5.02
N VAL A 71 5.24 0.58 5.47
CA VAL A 71 4.74 0.40 6.84
C VAL A 71 3.56 -0.55 6.84
N GLU A 72 3.60 -1.51 7.76
CA GLU A 72 2.50 -2.47 7.96
C GLU A 72 1.34 -1.78 8.67
N ARG A 73 0.21 -1.62 7.97
CA ARG A 73 -1.03 -1.15 8.58
C ARG A 73 -1.95 -2.35 8.76
N SER A 74 -2.36 -2.59 10.00
CA SER A 74 -3.39 -3.58 10.31
C SER A 74 -4.70 -2.87 10.64
N GLU A 75 -5.78 -3.31 10.01
CA GLU A 75 -7.14 -2.84 10.30
C GLU A 75 -8.03 -4.04 10.62
N SER A 76 -9.10 -3.80 11.37
CA SER A 76 -10.05 -4.85 11.72
C SER A 76 -11.49 -4.41 11.45
N ASN A 77 -12.30 -5.36 11.03
CA ASN A 77 -13.73 -5.15 10.83
C ASN A 77 -14.51 -6.28 11.50
N ASP A 78 -15.66 -5.93 12.06
CA ASP A 78 -16.51 -6.82 12.85
C ASP A 78 -17.89 -6.95 12.22
N LEU A 79 -18.40 -8.19 12.25
CA LEU A 79 -19.72 -8.56 11.79
C LEU A 79 -20.49 -9.18 12.97
N HIS A 80 -21.68 -8.68 13.24
CA HIS A 80 -22.56 -9.15 14.30
C HIS A 80 -24.01 -9.00 13.86
N ILE A 81 -24.62 -10.12 13.47
CA ILE A 81 -25.95 -10.15 12.87
C ILE A 81 -26.88 -10.91 13.81
N LEU A 82 -28.00 -10.31 14.18
CA LEU A 82 -29.03 -10.94 15.00
C LEU A 82 -30.11 -11.60 14.14
N PHE A 83 -30.68 -12.68 14.64
CA PHE A 83 -31.74 -13.43 13.97
C PHE A 83 -32.98 -13.54 14.84
N ALA A 84 -34.15 -13.55 14.19
CA ALA A 84 -35.40 -13.89 14.83
C ALA A 84 -35.40 -15.35 15.32
N ASN A 85 -36.33 -15.66 16.23
CA ASN A 85 -36.49 -17.02 16.72
C ASN A 85 -36.77 -17.98 15.55
N ASP A 86 -36.10 -19.12 15.57
CA ASP A 86 -36.22 -20.18 14.55
C ASP A 86 -36.09 -19.72 13.08
N SER A 87 -35.38 -18.61 12.85
CA SER A 87 -35.24 -18.01 11.53
C SER A 87 -33.80 -18.02 11.02
N THR A 88 -33.66 -18.14 9.70
CA THR A 88 -32.44 -17.93 8.91
C THR A 88 -32.55 -16.70 8.02
N VAL A 89 -33.61 -15.90 8.14
CA VAL A 89 -33.75 -14.66 7.35
C VAL A 89 -32.84 -13.61 7.95
N ILE A 90 -31.98 -13.01 7.11
CA ILE A 90 -31.16 -11.87 7.49
C ILE A 90 -32.05 -10.62 7.50
N PRO A 91 -32.17 -9.90 8.63
CA PRO A 91 -32.90 -8.64 8.64
C PRO A 91 -32.21 -7.58 7.77
N ASP A 92 -32.98 -6.79 7.02
CA ASP A 92 -32.47 -5.77 6.09
C ASP A 92 -31.52 -4.76 6.76
N THR A 93 -31.72 -4.49 8.06
CA THR A 93 -30.89 -3.60 8.87
C THR A 93 -29.42 -4.04 8.93
N PHE A 94 -29.12 -5.32 8.69
CA PHE A 94 -27.75 -5.84 8.71
C PHE A 94 -27.11 -5.94 7.32
N LEU A 95 -27.85 -5.71 6.22
CA LEU A 95 -27.31 -5.82 4.86
C LEU A 95 -26.15 -4.85 4.62
N ALA A 96 -26.28 -3.61 5.10
CA ALA A 96 -25.21 -2.61 5.01
C ALA A 96 -23.92 -3.03 5.75
N GLN A 97 -24.04 -3.77 6.86
CA GLN A 97 -22.89 -4.29 7.59
C GLN A 97 -22.20 -5.43 6.82
N ILE A 98 -22.98 -6.31 6.20
CA ILE A 98 -22.44 -7.40 5.36
C ILE A 98 -21.73 -6.82 4.14
N GLU A 99 -22.31 -5.81 3.50
CA GLU A 99 -21.71 -5.11 2.36
C GLU A 99 -20.40 -4.40 2.77
N LYS A 100 -20.38 -3.74 3.94
CA LYS A 100 -19.14 -3.16 4.50
C LYS A 100 -18.06 -4.22 4.71
N MET A 101 -18.42 -5.39 5.22
CA MET A 101 -17.48 -6.51 5.38
C MET A 101 -16.97 -7.03 4.01
N ALA A 102 -17.85 -7.14 3.01
CA ALA A 102 -17.44 -7.53 1.66
C ALA A 102 -16.45 -6.54 1.04
N ARG A 103 -16.69 -5.23 1.17
CA ARG A 103 -15.75 -4.19 0.73
C ARG A 103 -14.41 -4.28 1.47
N PHE A 104 -14.43 -4.53 2.77
CA PHE A 104 -13.20 -4.74 3.55
C PHE A 104 -12.42 -5.96 3.03
N LEU A 105 -13.09 -7.09 2.78
CA LEU A 105 -12.44 -8.27 2.20
C LEU A 105 -11.91 -8.03 0.78
N ALA A 106 -12.52 -7.13 0.00
CA ALA A 106 -12.01 -6.72 -1.30
C ALA A 106 -10.73 -5.86 -1.19
N GLN A 107 -10.62 -5.01 -0.16
CA GLN A 107 -9.43 -4.20 0.11
C GLN A 107 -8.24 -5.02 0.60
N TYR A 108 -8.50 -6.17 1.25
CA TYR A 108 -7.47 -7.08 1.76
C TYR A 108 -7.62 -8.47 1.14
N PRO A 109 -7.07 -8.73 -0.07
CA PRO A 109 -7.26 -9.99 -0.80
C PRO A 109 -6.82 -11.25 -0.04
N GLU A 110 -5.80 -11.14 0.80
CA GLU A 110 -5.27 -12.25 1.61
C GLU A 110 -6.12 -12.59 2.83
N ALA A 111 -6.97 -11.66 3.28
CA ALA A 111 -7.80 -11.88 4.47
C ALA A 111 -8.79 -13.03 4.26
N ARG A 112 -9.12 -13.78 5.31
CA ARG A 112 -10.16 -14.82 5.29
C ARG A 112 -11.17 -14.54 6.38
N ILE A 113 -12.41 -14.97 6.18
CA ILE A 113 -13.50 -14.78 7.14
C ILE A 113 -14.02 -16.13 7.63
N GLU A 114 -14.12 -16.26 8.95
CA GLU A 114 -14.81 -17.36 9.61
C GLU A 114 -16.09 -16.83 10.26
N LEU A 115 -17.23 -17.26 9.72
CA LEU A 115 -18.57 -16.92 10.22
C LEU A 115 -18.99 -17.96 11.26
N LYS A 116 -19.23 -17.51 12.49
CA LYS A 116 -19.65 -18.34 13.61
C LYS A 116 -21.13 -18.10 13.88
N GLY A 117 -21.96 -19.11 13.64
CA GLY A 117 -23.38 -19.06 13.92
C GLY A 117 -23.71 -19.60 15.30
N TYR A 118 -24.70 -19.00 15.95
CA TYR A 118 -25.16 -19.36 17.28
C TYR A 118 -26.70 -19.41 17.35
N ALA A 119 -27.21 -20.13 18.34
CA ALA A 119 -28.62 -20.28 18.68
C ALA A 119 -28.85 -19.99 20.16
N SER A 120 -30.12 -19.78 20.54
CA SER A 120 -30.50 -19.67 21.95
C SER A 120 -30.47 -21.04 22.63
N PRO A 121 -30.27 -21.12 23.96
CA PRO A 121 -30.31 -22.37 24.73
C PRO A 121 -31.65 -23.13 24.71
N VAL A 122 -32.71 -22.49 24.21
CA VAL A 122 -34.02 -23.11 24.08
C VAL A 122 -34.03 -24.01 22.85
N GLY A 123 -34.35 -25.30 23.05
CA GLY A 123 -34.50 -26.28 21.98
C GLY A 123 -33.60 -27.50 22.15
N ALA A 124 -33.63 -28.41 21.17
CA ALA A 124 -32.72 -29.55 21.14
C ALA A 124 -31.34 -29.13 20.62
N VAL A 125 -30.27 -29.65 21.23
CA VAL A 125 -28.87 -29.31 20.91
C VAL A 125 -28.57 -29.54 19.43
N ASP A 126 -28.87 -30.73 18.89
CA ASP A 126 -28.60 -31.06 17.48
C ASP A 126 -29.36 -30.13 16.50
N TYR A 127 -30.58 -29.74 16.89
CA TYR A 127 -31.37 -28.79 16.12
C TYR A 127 -30.70 -27.40 16.11
N ASN A 128 -30.26 -26.94 17.27
CA ASN A 128 -29.57 -25.66 17.44
C ASN A 128 -28.25 -25.60 16.67
N ILE A 129 -27.47 -26.68 16.68
CA ILE A 129 -26.26 -26.83 15.85
C ILE A 129 -26.62 -26.64 14.37
N GLY A 130 -27.60 -27.39 13.86
CA GLY A 130 -28.05 -27.28 12.46
C GLY A 130 -28.58 -25.89 12.10
N LEU A 131 -29.40 -25.27 12.95
CA LEU A 131 -29.95 -23.93 12.72
C LEU A 131 -28.85 -22.87 12.66
N SER A 132 -27.91 -22.94 13.60
CA SER A 132 -26.78 -22.00 13.67
C SER A 132 -25.87 -22.11 12.44
N GLN A 133 -25.62 -23.32 11.93
CA GLN A 133 -24.88 -23.54 10.69
C GLN A 133 -25.61 -22.91 9.49
N ARG A 134 -26.93 -23.14 9.35
CA ARG A 134 -27.72 -22.53 8.27
C ARG A 134 -27.70 -20.99 8.32
N ARG A 135 -27.71 -20.39 9.52
CA ARG A 135 -27.54 -18.93 9.69
C ARG A 135 -26.20 -18.43 9.19
N ALA A 136 -25.11 -19.15 9.51
CA ALA A 136 -23.79 -18.78 8.98
C ALA A 136 -23.75 -18.92 7.44
N ASP A 137 -24.40 -19.95 6.90
CA ASP A 137 -24.43 -20.20 5.45
C ASP A 137 -25.23 -19.15 4.67
N VAL A 138 -26.35 -18.64 5.18
CA VAL A 138 -27.06 -17.53 4.50
C VAL A 138 -26.23 -16.24 4.48
N VAL A 139 -25.48 -15.96 5.55
CA VAL A 139 -24.57 -14.79 5.58
C VAL A 139 -23.41 -14.98 4.61
N ARG A 140 -22.90 -16.20 4.47
CA ARG A 140 -21.93 -16.56 3.42
C ARG A 140 -22.49 -16.30 2.03
N GLN A 141 -23.71 -16.74 1.73
CA GLN A 141 -24.32 -16.47 0.42
C GLN A 141 -24.47 -14.98 0.16
N GLN A 142 -24.84 -14.20 1.18
CA GLN A 142 -24.91 -12.74 1.04
C GLN A 142 -23.54 -12.11 0.74
N LEU A 143 -22.47 -12.54 1.42
CA LEU A 143 -21.10 -12.09 1.11
C LEU A 143 -20.66 -12.47 -0.32
N ILE A 144 -21.00 -13.68 -0.77
CA ILE A 144 -20.72 -14.13 -2.15
C ILE A 144 -21.47 -13.26 -3.15
N SER A 145 -22.72 -12.88 -2.87
CA SER A 145 -23.49 -11.98 -3.73
C SER A 145 -22.84 -10.59 -3.87
N TYR A 146 -22.06 -10.17 -2.88
CA TYR A 146 -21.24 -8.95 -2.92
C TYR A 146 -19.82 -9.16 -3.50
N GLY A 147 -19.53 -10.33 -4.08
CA GLY A 147 -18.29 -10.60 -4.79
C GLY A 147 -17.18 -11.24 -3.96
N VAL A 148 -17.42 -11.63 -2.70
CA VAL A 148 -16.42 -12.34 -1.91
C VAL A 148 -16.26 -13.77 -2.42
N SER A 149 -15.04 -14.16 -2.77
CA SER A 149 -14.75 -15.52 -3.23
C SER A 149 -15.12 -16.57 -2.17
N ASN A 150 -15.82 -17.62 -2.61
CA ASN A 150 -16.25 -18.73 -1.77
C ASN A 150 -15.10 -19.40 -1.01
N ALA A 151 -13.90 -19.45 -1.59
CA ALA A 151 -12.71 -20.05 -0.97
C ALA A 151 -12.16 -19.27 0.23
N ARG A 152 -12.61 -18.02 0.43
CA ARG A 152 -12.20 -17.13 1.52
C ARG A 152 -13.17 -17.14 2.70
N ILE A 153 -14.29 -17.84 2.58
CA ILE A 153 -15.36 -17.87 3.59
C ILE A 153 -15.47 -19.26 4.19
N LYS A 154 -15.35 -19.36 5.51
CA LYS A 154 -15.63 -20.57 6.29
C LYS A 154 -16.83 -20.32 7.20
N THR A 155 -17.71 -21.31 7.34
CA THR A 155 -18.89 -21.24 8.22
C THR A 155 -18.80 -22.33 9.28
N LEU A 156 -19.21 -22.02 10.51
CA LEU A 156 -19.27 -22.94 11.63
C LEU A 156 -20.54 -22.69 12.46
N GLY A 157 -21.34 -23.73 12.68
CA GLY A 157 -22.48 -23.71 13.60
C GLY A 157 -22.10 -24.17 15.00
N PHE A 158 -22.14 -23.27 15.97
CA PHE A 158 -21.86 -23.54 17.38
C PHE A 158 -23.09 -23.91 18.20
N GLY A 159 -24.30 -23.76 17.65
CA GLY A 159 -25.53 -24.01 18.38
C GLY A 159 -25.63 -23.09 19.60
N ASP A 160 -25.95 -23.66 20.75
CA ASP A 160 -26.16 -22.97 22.02
C ASP A 160 -24.97 -23.02 22.98
N THR A 161 -23.78 -23.37 22.50
CA THR A 161 -22.58 -23.55 23.35
C THR A 161 -22.07 -22.26 24.00
N GLU A 162 -22.37 -21.09 23.43
CA GLU A 162 -21.89 -19.78 23.89
C GLU A 162 -23.04 -18.76 24.02
N PRO A 163 -23.93 -18.92 25.01
CA PRO A 163 -25.01 -17.98 25.26
C PRO A 163 -24.49 -16.64 25.77
N VAL A 164 -25.14 -15.56 25.37
CA VAL A 164 -24.80 -14.19 25.81
C VAL A 164 -25.63 -13.86 27.04
N ALA A 165 -25.01 -13.83 28.20
CA ALA A 165 -25.69 -13.48 29.45
C ALA A 165 -26.22 -12.04 29.42
N ALA A 166 -27.50 -11.87 29.76
CA ALA A 166 -28.17 -10.57 29.89
C ALA A 166 -29.08 -10.54 31.12
N SER A 167 -29.72 -9.40 31.38
CA SER A 167 -30.59 -9.22 32.56
C SER A 167 -31.84 -10.09 32.58
N THR A 168 -32.29 -10.60 31.41
CA THR A 168 -33.46 -11.48 31.32
C THR A 168 -33.17 -12.69 30.41
N PRO A 169 -33.89 -13.81 30.60
CA PRO A 169 -33.82 -14.96 29.69
C PRO A 169 -34.14 -14.60 28.24
N GLU A 170 -35.15 -13.77 28.00
CA GLU A 170 -35.54 -13.34 26.65
C GLU A 170 -34.47 -12.50 25.95
N GLN A 171 -33.79 -11.61 26.69
CA GLN A 171 -32.65 -10.86 26.16
C GLN A 171 -31.47 -11.79 25.86
N THR A 172 -31.17 -12.73 26.76
CA THR A 172 -30.13 -13.75 26.55
C THR A 172 -30.40 -14.54 25.28
N ASN A 173 -31.65 -15.00 25.10
CA ASN A 173 -32.07 -15.73 23.91
C ASN A 173 -31.91 -14.88 22.64
N THR A 174 -32.27 -13.60 22.69
CA THR A 174 -32.17 -12.69 21.54
C THR A 174 -30.73 -12.44 21.13
N LEU A 175 -29.85 -12.12 22.08
CA LEU A 175 -28.44 -11.88 21.82
C LEU A 175 -27.69 -13.17 21.45
N SER A 176 -28.18 -14.33 21.87
CA SER A 176 -27.59 -15.62 21.52
C SER A 176 -27.89 -16.05 20.08
N ARG A 177 -29.00 -15.61 19.50
CA ARG A 177 -29.36 -15.87 18.10
C ARG A 177 -28.59 -14.94 17.17
N ARG A 178 -27.33 -15.29 16.89
CA ARG A 178 -26.42 -14.41 16.14
C ARG A 178 -25.51 -15.15 15.16
N VAL A 179 -24.97 -14.40 14.21
CA VAL A 179 -23.76 -14.77 13.47
C VAL A 179 -22.71 -13.70 13.71
N THR A 180 -21.50 -14.12 14.06
CA THR A 180 -20.38 -13.20 14.30
C THR A 180 -19.17 -13.55 13.45
N ALA A 181 -18.37 -12.53 13.14
CA ALA A 181 -17.03 -12.68 12.60
C ALA A 181 -16.19 -11.44 12.91
N ARG A 182 -14.87 -11.64 12.98
CA ARG A 182 -13.87 -10.58 13.05
C ARG A 182 -12.82 -10.88 12.00
N VAL A 183 -12.54 -9.92 11.14
CA VAL A 183 -11.52 -10.04 10.10
C VAL A 183 -10.44 -9.00 10.39
N ARG A 184 -9.18 -9.43 10.35
CA ARG A 184 -8.02 -8.53 10.31
C ARG A 184 -7.46 -8.52 8.90
N GLY A 185 -7.23 -7.32 8.38
CA GLY A 185 -6.56 -7.09 7.11
C GLY A 185 -5.20 -6.45 7.38
N GLU A 186 -4.17 -6.96 6.71
CA GLU A 186 -2.82 -6.42 6.74
C GLU A 186 -2.46 -5.96 5.33
N ARG A 187 -1.91 -4.75 5.22
CA ARG A 187 -1.40 -4.20 3.96
C ARG A 187 -0.20 -3.33 4.25
N GLY A 188 0.90 -3.57 3.54
CA GLY A 188 2.00 -2.62 3.43
C GLY A 188 1.54 -1.38 2.68
N ASN A 189 1.56 -0.23 3.35
CA ASN A 189 1.38 1.07 2.69
C ASN A 189 2.74 1.74 2.56
N VAL A 190 2.94 2.51 1.49
CA VAL A 190 4.12 3.33 1.36
C VAL A 190 4.09 4.41 2.44
N LEU A 191 5.20 4.54 3.17
CA LEU A 191 5.40 5.60 4.13
C LEU A 191 5.58 6.91 3.35
N GLU A 192 4.66 7.84 3.55
CA GLU A 192 4.70 9.12 2.87
C GLU A 192 5.59 10.13 3.61
N GLU A 193 6.25 11.02 2.86
CA GLU A 193 6.98 12.15 3.41
C GLU A 193 6.02 13.12 4.11
N TRP A 194 6.46 13.66 5.26
CA TRP A 194 5.69 14.65 6.00
C TRP A 194 5.61 15.97 5.23
N THR A 195 4.39 16.52 5.08
CA THR A 195 4.17 17.83 4.45
C THR A 195 3.35 18.74 5.36
N ILE A 196 3.24 20.03 5.03
CA ILE A 196 2.34 20.95 5.76
C ILE A 196 0.86 20.55 5.69
N PHE A 197 0.50 19.61 4.80
CA PHE A 197 -0.85 19.09 4.62
C PHE A 197 -1.05 17.69 5.22
N SER A 198 0.01 17.02 5.69
CA SER A 198 -0.13 15.70 6.31
C SER A 198 -0.78 15.81 7.69
N LEU A 199 -1.86 15.06 7.90
CA LEU A 199 -2.54 14.98 9.18
C LEU A 199 -1.79 14.01 10.09
N ARG A 200 -1.43 14.45 11.30
CA ARG A 200 -0.98 13.52 12.34
C ARG A 200 -2.19 12.71 12.81
N THR A 201 -2.22 11.43 12.49
CA THR A 201 -3.15 10.50 13.12
C THR A 201 -2.45 9.90 14.33
N ASP A 202 -2.55 10.59 15.46
CA ASP A 202 -2.24 10.04 16.79
C ASP A 202 -3.24 8.96 17.22
#